data_AF-A0A257VV72-F1
#
_entry.id   AF-A0A257VV72-F1
#
_cell.length_a   1.000
_cell.length_b   1.000
_cell.length_c   1.000
_cell.angle_alpha   90.00
_cell.angle_beta   90.00
_cell.angle_gamma   90.00
#
_symmetry.space_group_name_H-M   'P 1'
#
loop_
_entity.id
_entity.type
_entity.pdbx_description
1 polymer ?
#
loop_
_entity_poly.entity_id
_entity_poly.type
_entity_poly.pdbx_seq_one_letter_code
_entity_poly.pdbx_strand_id
1 'polypeptide(L)' 'LPQGKAERSRRVLDMVATMDKEGFGGCTNTGECEAACPAGIQLKNIAHLNREYVRALLCSPE' A
#
# COMPACT_ATOMS: atom_id res chain seq x y z
N LEU A 1 10.10 -21.53 2.51
CA LEU A 1 10.74 -20.20 2.35
C LEU A 1 9.73 -19.12 2.72
N PRO A 2 10.07 -18.10 3.52
CA PRO A 2 9.17 -17.00 3.84
C PRO A 2 8.98 -16.12 2.60
N GLN A 3 8.05 -16.51 1.73
CA GLN A 3 7.82 -15.79 0.47
C GLN A 3 7.38 -14.35 0.75
N GLY A 4 8.01 -13.39 0.05
CA GLY A 4 7.63 -11.97 0.07
C GLY A 4 8.05 -11.17 1.31
N LYS A 5 8.67 -11.76 2.34
CA LYS A 5 9.13 -11.00 3.52
C LYS A 5 10.35 -10.13 3.23
N ALA A 6 11.31 -10.64 2.45
CA ALA A 6 12.53 -9.90 2.10
C ALA A 6 12.23 -8.67 1.22
N GLU A 7 11.40 -8.86 0.19
CA GLU A 7 11.02 -7.80 -0.75
C GLU A 7 9.94 -6.83 -0.22
N ARG A 8 9.49 -7.01 1.04
CA ARG A 8 8.29 -6.33 1.55
C ARG A 8 8.40 -4.81 1.50
N SER A 9 9.51 -4.26 1.99
CA SER A 9 9.76 -2.82 2.05
C SER A 9 9.88 -2.23 0.65
N ARG A 10 10.70 -2.84 -0.21
CA ARG A 10 10.83 -2.44 -1.62
C ARG A 10 9.49 -2.43 -2.33
N ARG A 11 8.72 -3.52 -2.22
CA ARG A 11 7.42 -3.66 -2.89
C ARG A 11 6.43 -2.59 -2.45
N VAL A 12 6.37 -2.22 -1.17
CA VAL A 12 5.44 -1.18 -0.71
C VAL A 12 5.86 0.22 -1.17
N LEU A 13 7.16 0.51 -1.20
CA LEU A 13 7.68 1.76 -1.76
C LEU A 13 7.34 1.86 -3.26
N ASP A 14 7.54 0.78 -4.03
CA ASP A 14 7.22 0.74 -5.46
C ASP A 14 5.71 0.89 -5.72
N MET A 15 4.86 0.30 -4.88
CA MET A 15 3.41 0.46 -4.96
C MET A 15 2.98 1.91 -4.75
N VAL A 16 3.49 2.57 -3.71
CA VAL A 16 3.16 3.98 -3.43
C VAL A 16 3.70 4.91 -4.52
N ALA A 17 4.93 4.69 -4.98
CA ALA A 17 5.50 5.47 -6.08
C ALA A 17 4.68 5.33 -7.38
N THR A 18 4.07 4.17 -7.61
CA THR A 18 3.15 3.96 -8.73
C THR A 18 1.83 4.70 -8.52
N MET A 19 1.25 4.63 -7.32
CA MET A 19 0.03 5.37 -6.97
C MET A 19 0.19 6.88 -7.14
N ASP A 20 1.35 7.43 -6.76
CA ASP A 20 1.65 8.86 -6.92
C ASP A 20 1.79 9.24 -8.40
N LYS A 21 2.47 8.41 -9.21
CA LYS A 21 2.60 8.62 -10.67
C LYS A 21 1.25 8.59 -11.37
N GLU A 22 0.36 7.71 -10.93
CA GLU A 22 -0.99 7.56 -11.47
C GLU A 22 -1.98 8.57 -10.88
N GLY A 23 -1.57 9.36 -9.89
CA GLY A 23 -2.40 10.41 -9.30
C GLY A 23 -3.52 9.92 -8.40
N PHE A 24 -3.42 8.71 -7.83
CA PHE A 24 -4.43 8.17 -6.91
C PHE A 24 -4.57 8.99 -5.61
N GLY A 25 -3.50 9.67 -5.20
CA GLY A 25 -3.46 10.45 -3.97
C GLY A 25 -3.54 9.60 -2.70
N GLY A 26 -3.72 10.29 -1.57
CA GLY A 26 -3.79 9.68 -0.24
C GLY A 26 -5.19 9.23 0.17
N CYS A 27 -5.27 8.17 0.99
CA CYS A 27 -6.53 7.70 1.56
C CYS A 27 -7.12 8.72 2.55
N THR A 28 -8.35 9.17 2.31
CA THR A 28 -9.14 10.03 3.23
C THR A 28 -10.07 9.26 4.16
N ASN A 29 -10.07 7.92 4.07
CA ASN A 29 -10.98 7.02 4.79
C ASN A 29 -12.47 7.18 4.46
N THR A 30 -12.80 7.71 3.26
CA THR A 30 -14.19 7.82 2.79
C THR A 30 -14.81 6.47 2.40
N GLY A 31 -13.99 5.50 1.96
CA GLY A 31 -14.45 4.15 1.60
C GLY A 31 -14.97 3.99 0.15
N GLU A 32 -15.00 5.06 -0.64
CA GLU A 32 -15.47 5.03 -2.03
C GLU A 32 -14.69 4.03 -2.91
N CYS A 33 -13.38 3.91 -2.69
CA CYS A 33 -12.53 3.00 -3.44
C CYS A 33 -12.89 1.51 -3.24
N GLU A 34 -13.38 1.12 -2.06
CA GLU A 34 -13.85 -0.24 -1.81
C GLU A 34 -15.22 -0.48 -2.47
N ALA A 35 -16.14 0.49 -2.35
CA ALA A 35 -17.48 0.39 -2.91
C ALA A 35 -17.48 0.29 -4.45
N ALA A 36 -16.58 1.03 -5.10
CA ALA A 36 -16.46 1.06 -6.57
C ALA A 36 -15.60 -0.10 -7.13
N CYS A 37 -14.90 -0.88 -6.30
CA CYS A 37 -13.91 -1.84 -6.78
C CYS A 37 -14.58 -3.09 -7.40
N PRO A 38 -14.43 -3.36 -8.71
CA PRO A 38 -15.00 -4.55 -9.33
C PRO A 38 -14.35 -5.85 -8.84
N ALA A 39 -13.13 -5.77 -8.30
CA ALA A 39 -12.39 -6.90 -7.75
C ALA A 39 -12.69 -7.16 -6.25
N GLY A 40 -13.57 -6.37 -5.62
CA GLY A 40 -13.94 -6.55 -4.21
C GLY A 40 -12.77 -6.33 -3.24
N ILE A 41 -11.85 -5.42 -3.58
CA ILE A 41 -10.73 -5.08 -2.70
C ILE A 41 -11.26 -4.30 -1.50
N GLN A 42 -11.03 -4.84 -0.31
CA GLN A 42 -11.48 -4.23 0.94
C GLN A 42 -10.55 -3.09 1.36
N LEU A 43 -11.09 -2.06 2.03
CA LEU A 43 -10.35 -0.89 2.54
C LEU A 43 -9.21 -1.30 3.49
N LYS A 44 -9.34 -2.44 4.17
CA LYS A 44 -8.27 -3.02 5.02
C LYS A 44 -6.95 -3.25 4.27
N ASN A 45 -7.00 -3.48 2.94
CA ASN A 45 -5.79 -3.68 2.15
C ASN A 45 -5.01 -2.37 2.00
N ILE A 46 -5.70 -1.23 1.86
CA ILE A 46 -5.09 0.11 1.87
C ILE A 46 -4.54 0.43 3.27
N ALA A 47 -5.26 0.05 4.34
CA ALA A 47 -4.75 0.21 5.70
C ALA A 47 -3.44 -0.60 5.93
N HIS A 48 -3.39 -1.84 5.42
CA HIS A 48 -2.15 -2.63 5.43
C HIS A 48 -1.03 -2.00 4.61
N LEU A 49 -1.32 -1.50 3.40
CA LEU A 49 -0.36 -0.77 2.58
C LEU A 49 0.26 0.39 3.37
N ASN A 50 -0.56 1.27 3.94
CA ASN A 50 -0.11 2.44 4.68
C ASN A 50 0.76 2.06 5.89
N ARG A 51 0.36 1.01 6.63
CA ARG A 51 1.15 0.52 7.76
C ARG A 51 2.54 0.02 7.32
N GLU A 52 2.59 -0.71 6.21
CA GLU A 52 3.85 -1.22 5.68
C GLU A 52 4.71 -0.11 5.08
N TYR A 53 4.10 0.91 4.48
CA TYR A 53 4.81 2.09 3.98
C TYR A 53 5.49 2.84 5.14
N VAL A 54 4.77 3.12 6.22
CA VAL A 54 5.34 3.74 7.43
C VAL A 54 6.46 2.88 8.02
N ARG A 55 6.26 1.56 8.08
CA ARG A 55 7.30 0.64 8.55
C ARG A 55 8.53 0.65 7.64
N ALA A 56 8.35 0.71 6.32
CA ALA A 56 9.45 0.78 5.38
C ALA A 56 10.29 2.04 5.61
N LEU A 57 9.63 3.20 5.77
CA LEU A 57 10.29 4.48 6.04
C LEU A 57 11.03 4.55 7.38
N LEU A 58 10.52 3.89 8.42
CA LEU A 58 11.07 4.02 9.79
C LEU A 58 12.03 2.89 10.19
N CYS A 59 11.96 1.73 9.56
CA CYS A 59 12.63 0.52 10.06
C CYS A 59 13.40 -0.28 8.99
N SER A 60 13.45 0.16 7.74
CA SER A 60 14.20 -0.55 6.70
C SER A 60 15.49 0.21 6.39
N PRO A 61 16.68 -0.41 6.56
CA PRO A 61 17.90 0.10 5.95
C PRO A 61 17.79 -0.10 4.43
N GLU A 62 18.20 0.92 3.69
CA GLU A 62 18.26 0.93 2.22
C GLU A 62 19.20 -0.16 1.69
#